data_AF-Q8C539-F1
#
_entry.id   AF-Q8C539-F1
#
_cell.length_a   1.000
_cell.length_b   1.000
_cell.length_c   1.000
_cell.angle_alpha   90.00
_cell.angle_beta   90.00
_cell.angle_gamma   90.00
#
_symmetry.space_group_name_H-M   'P 1'
#
loop_
_entity.id
_entity.type
_entity.pdbx_description
1 polymer ?
#
loop_
_entity_poly.entity_id
_entity_poly.type
_entity_poly.pdbx_seq_one_letter_code
_entity_poly.pdbx_strand_id
1 'polypeptide(L)'
;MGKAKRTGARRQVHKAPAGASGGPAKTNPNPFEVKVNRQKFQILGRKTRHDVGLPGVSRARAIRKRTQTLLKEYKERNKSNVFADKRFGEYNSNISPEEKMMKRFALEQQRYHEKKNIYNLNEDEELTHYGQSLADIEKHNDIVDSDSDTEDRGALSAELTASHFGGGVPKNSSQKEGEDGNSQRPEGTD
;
A
#
# COMPACT_ATOMS: atom_id res chain seq x y z
N MET A 1 12.27 10.20 70.66
CA MET A 1 13.43 10.93 70.08
C MET A 1 14.15 9.99 69.10
N GLY A 2 13.78 10.05 67.82
CA GLY A 2 14.29 9.16 66.77
C GLY A 2 15.60 9.67 66.16
N LYS A 3 16.48 8.75 65.77
CA LYS A 3 17.64 9.04 64.91
C LYS A 3 17.50 8.23 63.63
N ALA A 4 17.18 8.90 62.53
CA ALA A 4 17.06 8.32 61.20
C ALA A 4 18.46 8.12 60.57
N LYS A 5 18.72 6.90 60.07
CA LYS A 5 19.87 6.63 59.18
C LYS A 5 19.52 7.07 57.76
N ARG A 6 20.34 7.94 57.16
CA ARG A 6 20.23 8.33 55.75
C ARG A 6 20.80 7.22 54.87
N THR A 7 19.96 6.60 54.05
CA THR A 7 20.37 5.73 52.94
C THR A 7 20.73 6.59 51.73
N GLY A 8 22.01 6.58 51.35
CA GLY A 8 22.47 7.20 50.11
C GLY A 8 22.09 6.32 48.93
N ALA A 9 21.14 6.76 48.10
CA ALA A 9 20.80 6.10 46.85
C ALA A 9 21.95 6.28 45.83
N ARG A 10 22.68 5.19 45.56
CA ARG A 10 23.67 5.11 44.49
C ARG A 10 22.94 5.17 43.15
N ARG A 11 23.06 6.29 42.43
CA ARG A 11 22.59 6.42 41.03
C ARG A 11 23.30 5.37 40.17
N GLN A 12 22.54 4.42 39.63
CA GLN A 12 23.00 3.52 38.58
C GLN A 12 23.13 4.32 37.29
N VAL A 13 24.35 4.52 36.82
CA VAL A 13 24.63 5.06 35.48
C VAL A 13 24.27 3.96 34.47
N HIS A 14 23.34 4.25 33.57
CA HIS A 14 22.97 3.34 32.49
C HIS A 14 24.20 3.10 31.60
N LYS A 15 24.72 1.88 31.66
CA LYS A 15 25.78 1.37 30.78
C LYS A 15 25.21 1.31 29.36
N ALA A 16 25.72 2.16 28.47
CA ALA A 16 25.45 2.09 27.04
C ALA A 16 25.75 0.66 26.51
N PRO A 17 24.96 0.12 25.55
CA PRO A 17 25.25 -1.18 25.00
C PRO A 17 26.62 -1.11 24.34
N ALA A 18 27.54 -1.96 24.80
CA ALA A 18 28.85 -2.10 24.20
C ALA A 18 28.66 -2.38 22.71
N GLY A 19 28.96 -1.39 21.86
CA GLY A 19 29.23 -1.64 20.47
C GLY A 19 30.25 -2.76 20.41
N ALA A 20 29.92 -3.84 19.69
CA ALA A 20 30.79 -4.97 19.46
C ALA A 20 32.06 -4.48 18.75
N SER A 21 33.02 -4.02 19.56
CA SER A 21 34.39 -3.81 19.13
C SER A 21 34.93 -5.20 18.83
N GLY A 22 35.25 -5.39 17.55
CA GLY A 22 35.72 -6.66 17.02
C GLY A 22 36.82 -7.22 17.91
N GLY A 23 36.60 -8.43 18.41
CA GLY A 23 37.67 -9.24 18.99
C GLY A 23 38.83 -9.34 18.00
N PRO A 24 40.05 -9.67 18.47
CA PRO A 24 41.23 -9.77 17.61
C PRO A 24 40.88 -10.67 16.44
N ALA A 25 40.92 -10.12 15.23
CA ALA A 25 40.73 -10.88 14.01
C ALA A 25 41.73 -12.04 14.09
N LYS A 26 41.20 -13.26 14.23
CA LYS A 26 42.02 -14.46 14.18
C LYS A 26 42.84 -14.33 12.91
N THR A 27 44.16 -14.28 13.03
CA THR A 27 45.05 -14.31 11.88
C THR A 27 44.72 -15.60 11.15
N ASN A 28 44.00 -15.49 10.03
CA ASN A 28 43.62 -16.66 9.25
C ASN A 28 44.93 -17.40 8.93
N PRO A 29 45.07 -18.67 9.35
CA PRO A 29 46.33 -19.42 9.19
C PRO A 29 46.61 -19.74 7.72
N ASN A 30 45.65 -19.47 6.83
CA ASN A 30 45.71 -19.82 5.42
C ASN A 30 46.25 -18.67 4.55
N PRO A 31 47.46 -18.80 3.97
CA PRO A 31 48.05 -17.78 3.11
C PRO A 31 47.30 -17.60 1.78
N PHE A 32 46.50 -18.57 1.33
CA PHE A 32 45.76 -18.48 0.06
C PHE A 32 44.52 -17.58 0.12
N GLU A 33 44.07 -17.21 1.32
CA GLU A 33 42.91 -16.32 1.48
C GLU A 33 43.28 -14.83 1.33
N VAL A 34 44.58 -14.53 1.40
CA VAL A 34 45.13 -13.18 1.47
C VAL A 34 45.89 -12.87 0.19
N LYS A 35 45.48 -11.82 -0.52
CA LYS A 35 46.24 -11.28 -1.66
C LYS A 35 47.10 -10.13 -1.17
N VAL A 36 48.42 -10.29 -1.22
CA VAL A 36 49.38 -9.25 -0.84
C VAL A 36 50.00 -8.64 -2.10
N ASN A 37 50.02 -7.30 -2.18
CA ASN A 37 50.70 -6.56 -3.23
C ASN A 37 52.12 -6.22 -2.76
N ARG A 38 53.14 -6.56 -3.57
CA ARG A 38 54.54 -6.29 -3.22
C ARG A 38 54.89 -4.84 -3.50
N GLN A 39 55.41 -4.13 -2.49
CA GLN A 39 55.95 -2.78 -2.69
C GLN A 39 57.33 -2.88 -3.36
N LYS A 40 57.56 -2.05 -4.39
CA LYS A 40 58.86 -2.01 -5.09
C LYS A 40 59.93 -1.29 -4.27
N PHE A 41 59.56 -0.21 -3.60
CA PHE A 41 60.45 0.63 -2.78
C PHE A 41 59.77 0.95 -1.45
N GLN A 42 60.52 0.85 -0.36
CA GLN A 42 60.05 1.23 0.97
C GLN A 42 60.16 2.75 1.12
N ILE A 43 59.03 3.43 1.22
CA ILE A 43 58.98 4.88 1.44
C ILE A 43 58.56 5.12 2.89
N LEU A 44 59.41 5.80 3.67
CA LEU A 44 59.14 6.08 5.08
C LEU A 44 57.89 6.97 5.22
N GLY A 45 56.99 6.59 6.13
CA GLY A 45 55.77 7.35 6.42
C GLY A 45 54.59 7.14 5.46
N ARG A 46 54.74 6.37 4.38
CA ARG A 46 53.64 6.10 3.43
C ARG A 46 52.71 4.99 3.95
N LYS A 47 51.45 5.33 4.22
CA LYS A 47 50.38 4.35 4.55
C LYS A 47 49.59 3.99 3.30
N THR A 48 49.65 2.73 2.89
CA THR A 48 49.01 2.21 1.68
C THR A 48 47.75 1.42 2.05
N ARG A 49 46.60 1.90 1.59
CA ARG A 49 45.28 1.30 1.92
C ARG A 49 45.03 -0.06 1.26
N HIS A 50 45.83 -0.42 0.26
CA HIS A 50 45.58 -1.56 -0.63
C HIS A 50 46.76 -2.55 -0.69
N ASP A 51 47.59 -2.61 0.35
CA ASP A 51 48.71 -3.57 0.40
C ASP A 51 48.23 -5.01 0.51
N VAL A 52 47.11 -5.22 1.20
CA VAL A 52 46.54 -6.53 1.47
C VAL A 52 45.05 -6.51 1.17
N GLY A 53 44.59 -7.51 0.42
CA GLY A 53 43.19 -7.75 0.12
C GLY A 53 42.75 -9.15 0.55
N LEU A 54 41.44 -9.30 0.78
CA LEU A 54 40.79 -10.59 1.07
C LEU A 54 39.81 -10.93 -0.07
N PRO A 55 40.29 -11.53 -1.19
CA PRO A 55 39.44 -11.85 -2.34
C PRO A 55 38.28 -12.78 -1.99
N GLY A 56 38.48 -13.72 -1.06
CA GLY A 56 37.43 -14.64 -0.60
C GLY A 56 36.24 -13.90 0.03
N VAL A 57 36.53 -13.00 0.98
CA VAL A 57 35.51 -12.20 1.67
C VAL A 57 34.78 -11.27 0.69
N SER A 58 35.52 -10.62 -0.21
CA SER A 58 34.94 -9.75 -1.24
C SER A 58 34.00 -10.52 -2.18
N ARG A 59 34.43 -11.69 -2.68
CA ARG A 59 33.60 -12.58 -3.51
C ARG A 59 32.35 -13.06 -2.76
N ALA A 60 32.50 -13.51 -1.52
CA ALA A 60 31.37 -13.96 -0.70
C ALA A 60 30.36 -12.83 -0.45
N ARG A 61 30.83 -11.59 -0.23
CA ARG A 61 29.96 -10.41 -0.12
C ARG A 61 29.23 -10.13 -1.42
N ALA A 62 29.91 -10.21 -2.57
CA ALA A 62 29.31 -10.00 -3.87
C ALA A 62 28.23 -11.07 -4.18
N ILE A 63 28.49 -12.33 -3.86
CA ILE A 63 27.50 -13.42 -4.00
C ILE A 63 26.30 -13.15 -3.11
N ARG A 64 26.49 -12.82 -1.83
CA ARG A 64 25.38 -12.46 -0.92
C ARG A 64 24.52 -11.30 -1.45
N LYS A 65 25.16 -10.28 -2.03
CA LYS A 65 24.44 -9.17 -2.65
C LYS A 65 23.59 -9.64 -3.84
N ARG A 66 24.14 -10.48 -4.72
CA ARG A 66 23.38 -11.05 -5.86
C ARG A 66 22.23 -11.93 -5.40
N THR A 67 22.42 -12.75 -4.37
CA THR A 67 21.34 -13.58 -3.81
C THR A 67 20.22 -12.76 -3.17
N GLN A 68 20.52 -11.56 -2.66
CA GLN A 68 19.52 -10.67 -2.08
C GLN A 68 18.78 -9.80 -3.11
N THR A 69 19.43 -9.50 -4.24
CA THR A 69 18.90 -8.60 -5.29
C THR A 69 18.43 -9.42 -6.49
N LEU A 70 19.34 -9.80 -7.39
CA LEU A 70 19.04 -10.50 -8.64
C LEU A 70 18.25 -11.80 -8.44
N LEU A 71 18.57 -12.61 -7.43
CA LEU A 71 17.84 -13.85 -7.19
C LEU A 71 16.41 -13.57 -6.72
N LYS A 72 16.20 -12.50 -5.95
CA LYS A 72 14.87 -12.08 -5.51
C LYS A 72 14.05 -11.61 -6.72
N GLU A 73 14.62 -10.72 -7.53
CA GLU A 73 14.03 -10.22 -8.77
C GLU A 73 13.69 -11.36 -9.74
N TYR A 74 14.59 -12.33 -9.91
CA TYR A 74 14.35 -13.51 -10.76
C TYR A 74 13.17 -14.36 -10.28
N LYS A 75 13.03 -14.56 -8.96
CA LYS A 75 11.89 -15.28 -8.37
C LYS A 75 10.58 -14.51 -8.50
N GLU A 76 10.65 -13.18 -8.56
CA GLU A 76 9.50 -12.28 -8.67
C GLU A 76 9.12 -11.97 -10.12
N ARG A 77 9.98 -12.28 -11.11
CA ARG A 77 9.78 -11.92 -12.53
C ARG A 77 8.44 -12.33 -13.16
N ASN A 78 7.86 -13.44 -12.71
CA ASN A 78 6.59 -13.97 -13.21
C ASN A 78 5.40 -13.63 -12.30
N LYS A 79 5.61 -12.81 -11.26
CA LYS A 79 4.56 -12.41 -10.32
C LYS A 79 4.09 -11.00 -10.67
N SER A 80 2.78 -10.84 -10.82
CA SER A 80 2.14 -9.53 -11.01
C SER A 80 1.87 -8.79 -9.69
N ASN A 81 1.96 -9.49 -8.55
CA ASN A 81 1.56 -8.93 -7.25
C ASN A 81 2.72 -8.18 -6.60
N VAL A 82 2.57 -6.87 -6.43
CA VAL A 82 3.54 -6.00 -5.73
C VAL A 82 2.88 -5.48 -4.45
N PHE A 83 3.47 -5.80 -3.29
CA PHE A 83 3.04 -5.23 -2.02
C PHE A 83 3.68 -3.85 -1.84
N ALA A 84 2.87 -2.79 -1.89
CA ALA A 84 3.29 -1.43 -1.62
C ALA A 84 2.94 -1.03 -0.18
N ASP A 85 3.95 -0.79 0.65
CA ASP A 85 3.76 -0.35 2.03
C ASP A 85 3.39 1.15 2.07
N LYS A 86 2.14 1.43 2.43
CA LYS A 86 1.60 2.80 2.54
C LYS A 86 1.74 3.40 3.95
N ARG A 87 2.41 2.72 4.89
CA ARG A 87 2.61 3.24 6.25
C ARG A 87 3.45 4.52 6.21
N PHE A 88 3.04 5.52 6.99
CA PHE A 88 3.73 6.81 7.02
C PHE A 88 5.20 6.64 7.42
N GLY A 89 6.09 7.19 6.59
CA GLY A 89 7.52 7.33 6.88
C GLY A 89 8.34 6.04 6.98
N GLU A 90 7.83 4.87 6.55
CA GLU A 90 8.60 3.60 6.63
C GLU A 90 9.95 3.73 5.88
N TYR A 91 9.93 4.23 4.64
CA TYR A 91 11.12 4.40 3.80
C TYR A 91 11.91 5.70 4.04
N ASN A 92 11.40 6.61 4.88
CA ASN A 92 12.06 7.89 5.15
C ASN A 92 13.00 7.75 6.35
N SER A 93 14.31 7.88 6.12
CA SER A 93 15.32 7.80 7.19
C SER A 93 15.45 9.08 8.03
N ASN A 94 14.82 10.19 7.61
CA ASN A 94 14.91 11.49 8.28
C ASN A 94 13.96 11.64 9.48
N ILE A 95 13.02 10.71 9.66
CA ILE A 95 12.00 10.77 10.70
C ILE A 95 12.41 9.81 11.82
N SER A 96 12.40 10.27 13.07
CA SER A 96 12.70 9.43 14.22
C SER A 96 11.68 8.28 14.34
N PRO A 97 12.06 7.12 14.89
CA PRO A 97 11.15 5.99 15.03
C PRO A 97 9.91 6.36 15.88
N GLU A 98 10.08 7.22 16.88
CA GLU A 98 9.00 7.71 17.74
C GLU A 98 8.00 8.57 16.96
N GLU A 99 8.47 9.52 16.15
CA GLU A 99 7.61 10.33 15.29
C GLU A 99 6.86 9.50 14.25
N LYS A 100 7.49 8.44 13.72
CA LYS A 100 6.80 7.49 12.82
C LYS A 100 5.62 6.82 13.53
N MET A 101 5.82 6.37 14.77
CA MET A 101 4.76 5.75 15.57
C MET A 101 3.65 6.74 15.92
N MET A 102 3.99 7.94 16.37
CA MET A 102 2.99 8.96 16.71
C MET A 102 2.13 9.35 15.50
N LYS A 103 2.74 9.56 14.33
CA LYS A 103 1.98 9.91 13.11
C LYS A 103 1.11 8.75 12.61
N ARG A 104 1.57 7.50 12.75
CA ARG A 104 0.74 6.32 12.45
C ARG A 104 -0.47 6.27 13.37
N PHE A 105 -0.24 6.45 14.67
CA PHE A 105 -1.31 6.47 15.65
C PHE A 105 -2.32 7.60 15.38
N ALA A 106 -1.85 8.81 15.08
CA ALA A 106 -2.74 9.92 14.73
C ALA A 106 -3.59 9.64 13.48
N LEU A 107 -2.99 9.09 12.41
CA LEU A 107 -3.72 8.70 11.20
C LEU A 107 -4.71 7.55 11.45
N GLU A 108 -4.34 6.60 12.31
CA GLU A 108 -5.21 5.50 12.72
C GLU A 108 -6.41 6.02 13.50
N GLN A 109 -6.18 6.86 14.52
CA GLN A 109 -7.24 7.51 15.30
C GLN A 109 -8.16 8.33 14.39
N GLN A 110 -7.61 9.14 13.48
CA GLN A 110 -8.40 9.91 12.52
C GLN A 110 -9.33 9.01 11.69
N ARG A 111 -8.80 7.91 11.13
CA ARG A 111 -9.61 6.95 10.36
C ARG A 111 -10.70 6.29 11.19
N TYR A 112 -10.42 6.00 12.45
CA TYR A 112 -11.45 5.48 13.37
C TYR A 112 -12.54 6.53 13.60
N HIS A 113 -12.18 7.77 13.90
CA HIS A 113 -13.15 8.85 14.12
C HIS A 113 -14.04 9.12 12.89
N GLU A 114 -13.46 9.18 11.68
CA GLU A 114 -14.20 9.42 10.44
C GLU A 114 -15.20 8.28 10.11
N LYS A 115 -14.86 7.04 10.45
CA LYS A 115 -15.68 5.86 10.07
C LYS A 115 -16.60 5.37 11.18
N LYS A 116 -16.43 5.84 12.41
CA LYS A 116 -17.19 5.36 13.56
C LYS A 116 -18.68 5.69 13.47
N ASN A 117 -19.02 6.81 12.83
CA ASN A 117 -20.40 7.32 12.82
C ASN A 117 -21.21 6.91 11.58
N ILE A 118 -20.61 6.21 10.61
CA ILE A 118 -21.31 5.76 9.39
C ILE A 118 -22.46 4.77 9.71
N TYR A 119 -22.35 4.04 10.83
CA TYR A 119 -23.33 3.04 11.24
C TYR A 119 -24.08 3.41 12.52
N ASN A 120 -23.83 4.60 13.08
CA ASN A 120 -24.51 5.05 14.29
C ASN A 120 -25.83 5.74 13.94
N LEU A 121 -26.91 4.97 13.80
CA LEU A 121 -28.26 5.45 13.49
C LEU A 121 -28.96 6.17 14.68
N ASN A 122 -28.28 6.28 15.83
CA ASN A 122 -28.82 6.91 17.04
C ASN A 122 -28.42 8.38 17.20
N GLU A 123 -27.58 8.92 16.31
CA GLU A 123 -27.38 10.36 16.22
C GLU A 123 -28.58 10.93 15.46
N ASP A 124 -29.24 11.96 16.03
CA ASP A 124 -30.48 12.58 15.54
C ASP A 124 -30.30 13.35 14.20
N GLU A 125 -29.53 12.79 13.25
CA GLU A 125 -29.46 13.27 11.88
C GLU A 125 -30.73 12.81 11.15
N GLU A 126 -31.63 13.77 10.90
CA GLU A 126 -32.86 13.54 10.14
C GLU A 126 -32.51 12.93 8.76
N LEU A 127 -33.03 11.73 8.49
CA LEU A 127 -32.78 11.03 7.24
C LEU A 127 -33.48 11.75 6.09
N THR A 128 -32.72 12.49 5.28
CA THR A 128 -33.24 13.31 4.19
C THR A 128 -33.06 12.66 2.82
N HIS A 129 -34.06 12.76 1.94
CA HIS A 129 -34.00 12.36 0.54
C HIS A 129 -34.41 13.56 -0.33
N TYR A 130 -33.52 14.01 -1.22
CA TYR A 130 -33.68 15.25 -2.01
C TYR A 130 -34.01 16.50 -1.16
N GLY A 131 -33.51 16.57 0.07
CA GLY A 131 -33.73 17.69 0.99
C GLY A 131 -35.06 17.65 1.76
N GLN A 132 -35.82 16.55 1.68
CA GLN A 132 -37.02 16.32 2.49
C GLN A 132 -36.76 15.23 3.52
N SER A 133 -37.23 15.42 4.75
CA SER A 133 -37.17 14.39 5.80
C SER A 133 -38.04 13.20 5.41
N LEU A 134 -37.49 11.98 5.46
CA LEU A 134 -38.24 10.76 5.17
C LEU A 134 -39.36 10.50 6.18
N ALA A 135 -39.24 11.03 7.40
CA ALA A 135 -40.31 10.98 8.40
C ALA A 135 -41.57 11.75 7.97
N ASP A 136 -41.42 12.75 7.08
CA ASP A 136 -42.55 13.50 6.53
C ASP A 136 -43.14 12.82 5.28
N ILE A 137 -42.33 12.13 4.50
CA ILE A 137 -42.76 11.35 3.33
C ILE A 137 -43.65 10.17 3.76
N GLU A 138 -43.35 9.51 4.89
CA GLU A 138 -44.18 8.43 5.46
C GLU A 138 -45.60 8.90 5.81
N LYS A 139 -45.78 10.20 6.12
CA LYS A 139 -47.09 10.73 6.52
C LYS A 139 -48.05 10.91 5.33
N HIS A 140 -47.61 10.63 4.10
CA HIS A 140 -48.43 10.59 2.88
C HIS A 140 -49.47 11.74 2.79
N ASN A 141 -49.12 12.94 3.24
CA ASN A 141 -50.03 14.11 3.22
C ASN A 141 -50.15 14.72 1.81
N ASP A 142 -49.55 14.09 0.80
CA ASP A 142 -49.75 14.44 -0.59
C ASP A 142 -51.10 13.88 -1.03
N ILE A 143 -52.14 14.69 -0.88
CA ILE A 143 -53.49 14.41 -1.39
C ILE A 143 -53.37 14.48 -2.91
N VAL A 144 -52.98 13.36 -3.53
CA VAL A 144 -53.09 13.15 -4.96
C VAL A 144 -54.58 13.05 -5.30
N ASP A 145 -55.06 14.04 -6.06
CA ASP A 145 -56.44 14.13 -6.52
C ASP A 145 -56.76 12.90 -7.40
N SER A 146 -57.51 11.96 -6.82
CA SER A 146 -57.77 10.62 -7.34
C SER A 146 -58.96 10.61 -8.32
N ASP A 147 -59.00 11.54 -9.29
CA ASP A 147 -60.09 11.59 -10.28
C ASP A 147 -59.60 11.75 -11.74
N SER A 148 -58.41 11.22 -12.04
CA SER A 148 -57.94 11.06 -13.42
C SER A 148 -57.77 9.57 -13.71
N ASP A 149 -58.90 8.87 -13.81
CA ASP A 149 -58.98 7.49 -14.26
C ASP A 149 -58.76 7.44 -15.78
N THR A 150 -57.48 7.45 -16.17
CA THR A 150 -57.06 6.97 -17.48
C THR A 150 -56.48 5.59 -17.25
N GLU A 151 -57.24 4.57 -17.66
CA GLU A 151 -56.98 3.12 -17.59
C GLU A 151 -55.61 2.64 -18.15
N ASP A 152 -54.70 3.55 -18.47
CA ASP A 152 -53.40 3.30 -19.10
C ASP A 152 -52.20 3.58 -18.16
N ARG A 153 -52.44 4.03 -16.92
CA ARG A 153 -51.37 4.35 -15.95
C ARG A 153 -50.87 3.17 -15.10
N GLY A 154 -51.50 2.01 -15.19
CA GLY A 154 -51.18 0.83 -14.38
C GLY A 154 -50.34 -0.25 -15.07
N ALA A 155 -50.24 -0.21 -16.41
CA ALA A 155 -49.48 -1.20 -17.17
C ALA A 155 -48.07 -0.68 -17.43
N LEU A 156 -47.06 -1.25 -16.74
CA LEU A 156 -45.67 -1.00 -17.08
C LEU A 156 -45.42 -1.38 -18.54
N SER A 157 -44.69 -0.55 -19.29
CA SER A 157 -44.38 -0.87 -20.68
C SER A 157 -43.74 -2.25 -20.78
N ALA A 158 -44.05 -2.98 -21.86
CA ALA A 158 -43.54 -4.33 -22.06
C ALA A 158 -41.99 -4.37 -22.04
N GLU A 159 -41.34 -3.28 -22.42
CA GLU A 159 -39.90 -3.08 -22.34
C GLU A 159 -39.40 -2.97 -20.89
N LEU A 160 -40.07 -2.16 -20.06
CA LEU A 160 -39.72 -1.99 -18.65
C LEU A 160 -39.97 -3.26 -17.83
N THR A 161 -41.06 -3.98 -18.15
CA THR A 161 -41.37 -5.27 -17.51
C THR A 161 -40.33 -6.33 -17.90
N ALA A 162 -39.91 -6.35 -19.16
CA ALA A 162 -38.88 -7.27 -19.63
C ALA A 162 -37.50 -6.96 -19.05
N SER A 163 -37.14 -5.68 -18.85
CA SER A 163 -35.84 -5.32 -18.27
C SER A 163 -35.74 -5.67 -16.78
N HIS A 164 -36.84 -5.61 -16.02
CA HIS A 164 -36.85 -5.85 -14.57
C HIS A 164 -37.22 -7.28 -14.18
N PHE A 165 -38.14 -7.94 -14.90
CA PHE A 165 -38.64 -9.29 -14.57
C PHE A 165 -38.32 -10.35 -15.64
N GLY A 166 -37.76 -9.97 -16.80
CA GLY A 166 -37.50 -10.86 -17.94
C GLY A 166 -36.19 -11.66 -17.85
N GLY A 167 -35.93 -12.29 -16.69
CA GLY A 167 -34.70 -13.00 -16.37
C GLY A 167 -33.98 -13.71 -17.53
N GLY A 168 -32.88 -13.11 -17.97
CA GLY A 168 -31.70 -13.82 -18.51
C GLY A 168 -31.68 -14.20 -20.00
N VAL A 169 -32.65 -13.83 -20.84
CA VAL A 169 -32.59 -14.20 -22.27
C VAL A 169 -32.12 -13.01 -23.12
N PRO A 170 -30.92 -13.05 -23.72
CA PRO A 170 -30.47 -11.98 -24.62
C PRO A 170 -31.29 -12.01 -25.91
N LYS A 171 -32.13 -10.98 -26.13
CA LYS A 171 -32.75 -10.74 -27.44
C LYS A 171 -31.68 -10.19 -28.39
N ASN A 172 -31.14 -11.06 -29.26
CA ASN A 172 -30.38 -10.63 -30.43
C ASN A 172 -31.29 -9.80 -31.33
N SER A 173 -31.02 -8.49 -31.41
CA SER A 173 -31.64 -7.57 -32.36
C SER A 173 -31.17 -7.89 -33.78
N SER A 174 -31.77 -8.90 -34.39
CA SER A 174 -31.77 -9.07 -35.84
C SER A 174 -32.89 -8.19 -36.40
N GLN A 175 -32.56 -6.93 -36.63
CA GLN A 175 -33.36 -6.03 -37.46
C GLN A 175 -33.37 -6.55 -38.91
N LYS A 176 -34.56 -6.87 -39.38
CA LYS A 176 -35.02 -6.89 -40.78
C LYS A 176 -36.01 -5.72 -40.86
N GLU A 177 -36.09 -4.85 -41.88
CA GLU A 177 -35.82 -4.93 -43.32
C GLU A 177 -35.89 -3.51 -43.95
N GLY A 178 -35.35 -3.38 -45.18
CA GLY A 178 -35.62 -2.34 -46.21
C GLY A 178 -34.74 -1.08 -46.16
N GLU A 179 -34.15 -0.52 -47.23
CA GLU A 179 -34.27 -0.64 -48.69
C GLU A 179 -33.03 0.02 -49.37
N ASP A 180 -32.73 -0.43 -50.59
CA ASP A 180 -32.12 0.25 -51.75
C ASP A 180 -30.65 0.75 -51.80
N GLY A 181 -29.84 -0.01 -52.56
CA GLY A 181 -29.22 0.47 -53.81
C GLY A 181 -28.08 1.50 -53.76
N ASN A 182 -26.83 1.03 -53.90
CA ASN A 182 -25.86 1.45 -54.94
C ASN A 182 -24.45 0.99 -54.56
N SER A 183 -24.01 -0.13 -55.12
CA SER A 183 -22.63 -0.59 -55.07
C SER A 183 -21.83 0.01 -56.24
N GLN A 184 -21.13 1.11 -55.99
CA GLN A 184 -20.02 1.55 -56.84
C GLN A 184 -18.70 1.47 -56.06
N ARG A 185 -17.89 0.47 -56.42
CA ARG A 185 -16.44 0.47 -56.20
C ARG A 185 -15.81 1.52 -57.11
N PRO A 186 -14.73 2.18 -56.68
CA PRO A 186 -13.68 2.54 -57.60
C PRO A 186 -12.46 1.64 -57.38
N GLU A 187 -12.02 1.02 -58.48
CA GLU A 187 -10.64 0.59 -58.67
C GLU A 187 -9.70 1.79 -58.59
N GLY A 188 -8.47 1.55 -58.14
CA GLY A 188 -7.53 2.58 -57.72
C GLY A 188 -6.69 3.22 -58.83
N THR A 189 -5.70 4.01 -58.40
CA THR A 189 -4.44 4.31 -59.09
C THR A 189 -3.49 5.05 -58.14
N ASP A 190 -2.22 4.64 -58.20
CA ASP A 190 -0.95 5.20 -57.68
C ASP A 190 -0.71 5.38 -56.17
#